data_AF-A0A1S3K0V1-F1
#
_entry.id   AF-A0A1S3K0V1-F1
#
_cell.length_a   1.000
_cell.length_b   1.000
_cell.length_c   1.000
_cell.angle_alpha   90.00
_cell.angle_beta   90.00
_cell.angle_gamma   90.00
#
_symmetry.space_group_name_H-M   'P 1'
#
loop_
_entity.id
_entity.type
_entity.pdbx_description
1 polymer ?
#
loop_
_entity_poly.entity_id
_entity_poly.type
_entity_poly.pdbx_seq_one_letter_code
_entity_poly.pdbx_strand_id
1 'polypeptide(L)'
;MFQIFSYEGTDVSRSSWYLFSRVRRLYHRPEIPRDPSQNLTQLFPFRDFIQFVIDHSKHTKDGTWKVNGFVDIHWLPISKQCFPCQVRYDIIGKLETFDEDLDQVAKHVGIRQKILYPSSMKRKTFGHVKEAFKTLSLQQIAELKRIYCQDFKLFNYEDAVE
;
A
#
# COMPACT_ATOMS: atom_id res chain seq x y z
N MET A 1 4.90 0.34 -28.98
CA MET A 1 5.14 1.07 -27.72
C MET A 1 4.18 0.49 -26.70
N PHE A 2 4.68 -0.23 -25.68
CA PHE A 2 3.83 -0.75 -24.61
C PHE A 2 3.62 0.37 -23.59
N GLN A 3 2.37 0.80 -23.39
CA GLN A 3 2.00 1.73 -22.32
C GLN A 3 1.56 0.90 -21.11
N ILE A 4 2.36 0.94 -20.05
CA ILE A 4 1.97 0.45 -18.73
C ILE A 4 1.24 1.60 -18.04
N PHE A 5 0.05 1.35 -17.51
CA PHE A 5 -0.69 2.32 -16.70
C PHE A 5 -0.56 1.92 -15.22
N SER A 6 0.31 2.59 -14.47
CA SER A 6 0.22 2.59 -13.00
C SER A 6 -0.49 3.87 -12.56
N TYR A 7 -1.57 3.73 -11.80
CA TYR A 7 -2.39 4.85 -11.33
C TYR A 7 -1.98 5.24 -9.92
N GLU A 8 -0.88 6.00 -9.78
CA GLU A 8 -0.70 6.83 -8.58
C GLU A 8 -1.55 8.09 -8.75
N GLY A 9 -2.86 7.94 -8.55
CA GLY A 9 -3.80 9.03 -8.66
C GLY A 9 -3.56 10.07 -7.57
N THR A 10 -3.40 11.32 -7.94
CA THR A 10 -3.58 12.47 -7.03
C THR A 10 -5.06 12.76 -6.76
N ASP A 11 -5.96 11.84 -7.18
CA ASP A 11 -7.40 11.94 -6.97
C ASP A 11 -7.74 11.71 -5.50
N VAL A 12 -7.56 12.77 -4.71
CA VAL A 12 -8.08 12.88 -3.36
C VAL A 12 -9.61 12.91 -3.32
N SER A 13 -10.30 13.05 -4.47
CA SER A 13 -11.71 13.34 -4.52
C SER A 13 -12.60 12.10 -4.40
N ARG A 14 -12.26 10.95 -5.03
CA ARG A 14 -13.14 9.77 -5.03
C ARG A 14 -12.65 8.61 -4.16
N SER A 15 -11.51 8.01 -4.48
CA SER A 15 -11.03 6.81 -3.79
C SER A 15 -10.60 7.12 -2.34
N SER A 16 -9.89 8.23 -2.14
CA SER A 16 -9.50 8.67 -0.79
C SER A 16 -10.72 9.03 0.07
N TRP A 17 -11.75 9.64 -0.51
CA TRP A 17 -13.01 9.94 0.21
C TRP A 17 -13.78 8.68 0.59
N TYR A 18 -13.79 7.67 -0.29
CA TYR A 18 -14.41 6.37 0.01
C TYR A 18 -13.74 5.69 1.21
N LEU A 19 -12.41 5.63 1.19
CA LEU A 19 -11.61 5.10 2.29
C LEU A 19 -11.89 5.87 3.59
N PHE A 20 -11.75 7.19 3.54
CA PHE A 20 -12.00 8.07 4.68
C PHE A 20 -13.40 7.84 5.27
N SER A 21 -14.43 7.82 4.43
CA SER A 21 -15.82 7.61 4.86
C SER A 21 -16.02 6.24 5.52
N ARG A 22 -15.32 5.21 5.04
CA ARG A 22 -15.39 3.86 5.60
C ARG A 22 -14.70 3.80 6.96
N VAL A 23 -13.47 4.32 7.06
CA VAL A 23 -12.72 4.40 8.32
C VAL A 23 -13.54 5.17 9.36
N ARG A 24 -14.06 6.35 8.99
CA ARG A 24 -14.94 7.16 9.83
C ARG A 24 -16.11 6.35 10.40
N ARG A 25 -16.82 5.57 9.57
CA ARG A 25 -17.94 4.74 10.01
C ARG A 25 -17.51 3.63 10.97
N LEU A 26 -16.38 2.96 10.69
CA LEU A 26 -15.85 1.89 11.56
C LEU A 26 -15.45 2.40 12.94
N TYR A 27 -14.99 3.65 13.03
CA TYR A 27 -14.68 4.33 14.29
C TYR A 27 -15.86 5.13 14.88
N HIS A 28 -17.06 5.02 14.32
CA HIS A 28 -18.24 5.79 14.75
C HIS A 28 -18.00 7.31 14.86
N ARG A 29 -17.16 7.88 13.99
CA ARG A 29 -16.84 9.31 14.00
C ARG A 29 -17.96 10.15 13.34
N PRO A 30 -18.17 11.41 13.78
CA PRO A 30 -19.18 12.31 13.21
C PRO A 30 -19.01 12.53 11.70
N GLU A 31 -20.10 12.88 11.02
CA GLU A 31 -20.06 13.21 9.59
C GLU A 31 -19.31 14.51 9.34
N ILE A 32 -18.45 14.48 8.32
CA ILE A 32 -17.69 15.65 7.86
C ILE A 32 -18.17 15.95 6.44
N PRO A 33 -18.59 17.20 6.15
CA PRO A 33 -18.99 17.59 4.80
C PRO A 33 -17.84 17.39 3.82
N ARG A 34 -18.12 16.82 2.64
CA ARG A 34 -17.11 16.71 1.59
C ARG A 34 -16.86 18.09 0.98
N ASP A 35 -15.66 18.61 1.18
CA ASP A 35 -15.16 19.80 0.48
C ASP A 35 -14.08 19.37 -0.53
N PRO A 36 -14.38 19.36 -1.84
CA PRO A 36 -13.41 19.02 -2.88
C PRO A 36 -12.19 19.95 -2.94
N SER A 37 -12.28 21.14 -2.35
CA SER A 37 -11.17 22.11 -2.30
C SER A 37 -10.18 21.83 -1.17
N GLN A 38 -10.55 21.02 -0.19
CA GLN A 38 -9.68 20.67 0.93
C GLN A 38 -8.79 19.47 0.63
N ASN A 39 -7.55 19.52 1.10
CA ASN A 39 -6.68 18.36 1.07
C ASN A 39 -7.08 17.36 2.16
N LEU A 40 -7.88 16.37 1.77
CA LEU A 40 -8.41 15.33 2.65
C LEU A 40 -7.32 14.44 3.27
N THR A 41 -6.10 14.40 2.73
CA THR A 41 -4.98 13.66 3.35
C THR A 41 -4.52 14.29 4.67
N GLN A 42 -4.76 15.59 4.89
CA GLN A 42 -4.46 16.25 6.16
C GLN A 42 -5.51 15.96 7.24
N LEU A 43 -6.75 15.61 6.85
CA LEU A 43 -7.81 15.21 7.79
C LEU A 43 -7.56 13.82 8.39
N PHE A 44 -6.65 13.06 7.81
CA PHE A 44 -6.36 11.71 8.25
C PHE A 44 -4.84 11.45 8.24
N PRO A 45 -4.13 11.89 9.30
CA PRO A 45 -2.69 11.74 9.41
C PRO A 45 -2.23 10.29 9.30
N PHE A 46 -1.02 10.07 8.80
CA PHE A 46 -0.46 8.72 8.61
C PHE A 46 -0.50 7.85 9.87
N ARG A 47 -0.21 8.42 11.04
CA ARG A 47 -0.30 7.72 12.33
C ARG A 47 -1.70 7.14 12.59
N ASP A 48 -2.75 7.89 12.28
CA ASP A 48 -4.13 7.46 12.48
C ASP A 48 -4.52 6.40 11.45
N PHE A 49 -4.02 6.52 10.23
CA PHE A 49 -4.16 5.47 9.22
C PHE A 49 -3.49 4.16 9.64
N ILE A 50 -2.30 4.21 10.22
CA ILE A 50 -1.65 3.01 10.75
C ILE A 50 -2.45 2.39 11.90
N GLN A 51 -3.03 3.21 12.79
CA GLN A 51 -3.93 2.69 13.82
C GLN A 51 -5.13 1.97 13.20
N PHE A 52 -5.71 2.55 12.14
CA PHE A 52 -6.77 1.89 11.37
C PHE A 52 -6.33 0.54 10.79
N VAL A 53 -5.16 0.43 10.18
CA VAL A 53 -4.67 -0.84 9.64
C VAL A 53 -4.52 -1.90 10.74
N ILE A 54 -4.02 -1.50 11.92
CA ILE A 54 -3.88 -2.39 13.08
C ILE A 54 -5.25 -2.86 13.58
N ASP A 55 -6.17 -1.94 13.82
CA ASP A 55 -7.51 -2.23 14.33
C ASP A 55 -8.29 -3.07 13.31
N HIS A 56 -8.19 -2.73 12.02
CA HIS A 56 -8.74 -3.53 10.94
C HIS A 56 -8.20 -4.96 10.96
N SER A 57 -6.88 -5.17 11.10
CA SER A 57 -6.33 -6.52 11.16
C SER A 57 -6.78 -7.30 12.40
N LYS A 58 -7.05 -6.64 13.53
CA LYS A 58 -7.52 -7.29 14.76
C LYS A 58 -9.00 -7.63 14.68
N HIS A 59 -9.82 -6.63 14.35
CA HIS A 59 -11.28 -6.72 14.37
C HIS A 59 -11.86 -7.55 13.21
N THR A 60 -11.15 -7.66 12.09
CA THR A 60 -11.55 -8.61 11.04
C THR A 60 -11.17 -10.04 11.40
N LYS A 61 -10.09 -10.24 12.17
CA LYS A 61 -9.65 -11.57 12.63
C LYS A 61 -10.54 -12.12 13.74
N ASP A 62 -10.99 -11.27 14.66
CA ASP A 62 -11.91 -11.66 15.75
C ASP A 62 -13.40 -11.65 15.33
N GLY A 63 -13.71 -11.16 14.12
CA GLY A 63 -15.05 -11.13 13.56
C GLY A 63 -15.93 -9.95 14.02
N THR A 64 -15.41 -9.04 14.83
CA THR A 64 -16.16 -7.87 15.33
C THR A 64 -16.43 -6.84 14.23
N TRP A 65 -15.54 -6.70 13.24
CA TRP A 65 -15.77 -5.86 12.06
C TRP A 65 -16.21 -6.71 10.86
N LYS A 66 -17.46 -6.51 10.44
CA LYS A 66 -17.99 -7.10 9.20
C LYS A 66 -17.53 -6.28 7.98
N VAL A 67 -16.45 -6.72 7.36
CA VAL A 67 -16.03 -6.22 6.04
C VAL A 67 -16.90 -6.86 4.95
N ASN A 68 -17.98 -6.18 4.56
CA ASN A 68 -18.94 -6.65 3.55
C ASN A 68 -18.29 -6.80 2.16
N GLY A 69 -17.62 -7.93 1.92
CA GLY A 69 -17.22 -8.42 0.59
C GLY A 69 -16.05 -7.72 -0.09
N PHE A 70 -15.52 -6.63 0.47
CA PHE A 70 -14.35 -5.93 -0.08
C PHE A 70 -13.33 -5.65 1.02
N VAL A 71 -12.41 -6.60 1.19
CA VAL A 71 -11.17 -6.34 1.92
C VAL A 71 -10.28 -5.54 0.98
N ASP A 72 -9.90 -4.35 1.40
CA ASP A 72 -9.17 -3.44 0.53
C ASP A 72 -7.75 -3.97 0.31
N ILE A 73 -7.37 -4.07 -0.96
CA ILE A 73 -6.10 -4.66 -1.33
C ILE A 73 -4.90 -3.75 -0.97
N HIS A 74 -5.10 -2.46 -0.73
CA HIS A 74 -3.99 -1.52 -0.55
C HIS A 74 -3.23 -1.69 0.77
N TRP A 75 -3.81 -2.34 1.79
CA TRP A 75 -3.16 -2.54 3.10
C TRP A 75 -3.23 -3.98 3.60
N LEU A 76 -3.69 -4.92 2.78
CA LEU A 76 -3.59 -6.33 3.10
C LEU A 76 -2.16 -6.84 2.87
N PRO A 77 -1.66 -7.78 3.68
CA PRO A 77 -0.41 -8.46 3.39
C PRO A 77 -0.43 -9.13 2.02
N ILE A 78 0.67 -9.02 1.27
CA ILE A 78 0.84 -9.65 -0.05
C ILE A 78 0.73 -11.16 0.06
N SER A 79 1.14 -11.77 1.16
CA SER A 79 0.96 -13.20 1.43
C SER A 79 -0.51 -13.65 1.47
N LYS A 80 -1.44 -12.71 1.71
CA LYS A 80 -2.90 -12.94 1.64
C LYS A 80 -3.50 -12.49 0.31
N GLN A 81 -2.66 -12.06 -0.62
CA GLN A 81 -3.01 -11.60 -1.94
C GLN A 81 -2.20 -12.40 -2.96
N CYS A 82 -2.48 -12.21 -4.25
CA CYS A 82 -1.66 -12.72 -5.36
C CYS A 82 -1.47 -14.25 -5.45
N PHE A 83 -1.85 -15.04 -4.45
CA PHE A 83 -1.63 -16.49 -4.38
C PHE A 83 -0.15 -16.89 -4.56
N PRO A 84 0.78 -16.37 -3.74
CA PRO A 84 2.22 -16.57 -3.89
C PRO A 84 2.64 -18.05 -3.92
N CYS A 85 1.84 -18.93 -3.31
CA CYS A 85 2.10 -20.38 -3.31
C CYS A 85 1.41 -21.15 -4.44
N GLN A 86 0.44 -20.56 -5.14
CA GLN A 86 -0.34 -21.25 -6.18
C GLN A 86 0.05 -20.82 -7.60
N VAL A 87 0.64 -19.63 -7.75
CA VAL A 87 1.14 -19.13 -9.03
C VAL A 87 2.66 -19.34 -9.11
N ARG A 88 3.13 -19.85 -10.24
CA ARG A 88 4.56 -19.95 -10.53
C ARG A 88 5.02 -18.65 -11.20
N TYR A 89 5.69 -17.80 -10.45
CA TYR A 89 6.21 -16.53 -10.95
C TYR A 89 7.57 -16.75 -11.62
N ASP A 90 7.71 -16.24 -12.85
CA ASP A 90 8.99 -16.20 -13.54
C ASP A 90 9.88 -15.05 -13.00
N ILE A 91 9.28 -13.96 -12.52
CA ILE A 91 9.95 -12.75 -12.05
C ILE A 91 9.25 -12.19 -10.82
N ILE A 92 10.03 -11.82 -9.80
CA ILE A 92 9.60 -11.07 -8.61
C ILE A 92 10.44 -9.80 -8.56
N GLY A 93 9.81 -8.64 -8.75
CA GLY A 93 10.47 -7.33 -8.70
C GLY A 93 10.30 -6.62 -7.36
N LYS A 94 11.18 -5.65 -7.09
CA LYS A 94 11.16 -4.78 -5.90
C LYS A 94 10.99 -3.32 -6.30
N LEU A 95 10.23 -2.56 -5.52
CA LEU A 95 9.99 -1.14 -5.81
C LEU A 95 11.26 -0.29 -5.64
N GLU A 96 12.23 -0.79 -4.87
CA GLU A 96 13.53 -0.19 -4.65
C GLU A 96 14.40 -0.24 -5.92
N THR A 97 14.24 -1.30 -6.72
CA THR A 97 14.99 -1.60 -7.95
C THR A 97 14.09 -1.58 -9.19
N PHE A 98 12.98 -0.84 -9.14
CA PHE A 98 11.93 -0.90 -10.16
C PHE A 98 12.44 -0.59 -11.57
N ASP A 99 13.32 0.40 -11.71
CA ASP A 99 13.88 0.80 -13.00
C ASP A 99 14.79 -0.29 -13.57
N GLU A 100 15.63 -0.89 -12.73
CA GLU A 100 16.50 -2.00 -13.12
C GLU A 100 15.68 -3.25 -13.46
N ASP A 101 14.69 -3.59 -12.64
CA ASP A 101 13.82 -4.75 -12.83
C ASP A 101 13.03 -4.64 -14.13
N LEU A 102 12.52 -3.46 -14.46
CA LEU A 102 11.81 -3.21 -15.72
C LEU A 102 12.70 -3.46 -16.94
N ASP A 103 13.96 -3.04 -16.90
CA ASP A 103 14.94 -3.29 -17.97
C ASP A 103 15.28 -4.79 -18.08
N GLN A 104 15.32 -5.53 -16.97
CA GLN A 104 15.54 -6.99 -16.99
C GLN A 104 14.33 -7.74 -17.52
N VAL A 105 13.12 -7.37 -17.09
CA VAL A 105 11.86 -7.94 -17.60
C VAL A 105 11.77 -7.73 -19.11
N ALA A 106 12.07 -6.53 -19.61
CA ALA A 106 12.06 -6.23 -21.04
C ALA A 106 12.97 -7.19 -21.83
N LYS A 107 14.20 -7.38 -21.37
CA LYS A 107 15.16 -8.31 -22.00
C LYS A 107 14.66 -9.75 -21.95
N HIS A 108 14.10 -10.17 -20.82
CA HIS A 108 13.58 -11.53 -20.62
C HIS A 108 12.46 -11.87 -21.63
N VAL A 109 11.58 -10.91 -21.94
CA VAL A 109 10.51 -11.09 -22.93
C VAL A 109 10.92 -10.75 -24.38
N GLY A 110 12.22 -10.58 -24.64
CA GLY A 110 12.76 -10.33 -25.99
C GLY A 110 12.63 -8.89 -26.48
N ILE A 111 12.22 -7.95 -25.61
CA ILE A 111 12.22 -6.52 -25.93
C ILE A 111 13.64 -5.99 -25.78
N ARG A 112 14.24 -5.58 -26.91
CA ARG A 112 15.61 -5.05 -26.96
C ARG A 112 15.69 -3.55 -26.67
N GLN A 113 14.56 -2.85 -26.70
CA GLN A 113 14.50 -1.42 -26.44
C GLN A 113 14.27 -1.16 -24.95
N LYS A 114 14.84 -0.06 -24.44
CA LYS A 114 14.55 0.41 -23.08
C LYS A 114 13.08 0.79 -22.95
N ILE A 115 12.43 0.34 -21.87
CA ILE A 115 11.06 0.76 -21.57
C ILE A 115 11.14 2.16 -20.95
N LEU A 116 10.50 3.11 -21.63
CA LEU A 116 10.33 4.47 -21.12
C LEU A 116 8.89 4.62 -20.63
N TYR A 117 8.73 5.21 -19.46
CA TYR A 117 7.43 5.49 -18.87
C TYR A 117 7.33 6.96 -18.44
N PRO A 118 6.11 7.55 -18.44
CA PRO A 118 5.92 8.96 -18.09
C PRO A 118 6.50 9.30 -16.72
N SER A 119 7.06 10.50 -16.58
CA SER A 119 7.55 11.02 -15.29
C SER A 119 6.47 11.04 -14.21
N SER A 120 5.19 11.14 -14.60
CA SER A 120 4.05 11.05 -13.68
C SER A 120 3.92 9.70 -12.98
N MET A 121 4.44 8.62 -13.56
CA MET A 121 4.45 7.26 -13.01
C MET A 121 5.74 6.93 -12.25
N LYS A 122 6.73 7.84 -12.25
CA LYS A 122 7.92 7.67 -11.41
C LYS A 122 7.52 7.77 -9.95
N ARG A 123 8.06 6.85 -9.14
CA ARG A 123 7.87 6.80 -7.69
C ARG A 123 8.05 8.18 -7.07
N LYS A 124 6.97 8.75 -6.52
CA LYS A 124 6.99 10.07 -5.84
C LYS A 124 7.19 9.96 -4.34
N THR A 125 7.18 8.75 -3.79
CA THR A 125 7.17 8.47 -2.34
C THR A 125 8.57 8.36 -1.72
N PHE A 126 9.64 8.43 -2.51
CA PHE A 126 11.01 8.32 -1.99
C PHE A 126 11.30 9.43 -0.96
N GLY A 127 11.75 9.07 0.24
CA GLY A 127 11.97 9.99 1.35
C GLY A 127 10.73 10.26 2.23
N HIS A 128 9.54 10.38 1.64
CA HIS A 128 8.29 10.62 2.40
C HIS A 128 7.93 9.47 3.35
N VAL A 129 8.26 8.23 2.97
CA VAL A 129 8.03 7.04 3.81
C VAL A 129 8.76 7.15 5.15
N LYS A 130 10.04 7.55 5.13
CA LYS A 130 10.83 7.66 6.37
C LYS A 130 10.25 8.70 7.32
N GLU A 131 9.88 9.87 6.80
CA GLU A 131 9.25 10.93 7.61
C GLU A 131 7.88 10.51 8.15
N ALA A 132 7.08 9.80 7.36
CA ALA A 132 5.80 9.28 7.82
C ALA A 132 5.99 8.27 8.97
N PHE A 133 6.94 7.33 8.86
CA PHE A 133 7.21 6.35 9.91
C PHE A 133 7.73 6.94 11.22
N LYS A 134 8.41 8.11 11.19
CA LYS A 134 8.81 8.83 12.41
C LYS A 134 7.62 9.27 13.27
N THR A 135 6.42 9.37 12.70
CA THR A 135 5.20 9.75 13.44
C THR A 135 4.59 8.60 14.24
N LEU A 136 5.08 7.36 14.06
CA LEU A 136 4.51 6.17 14.67
C LEU A 136 5.12 5.88 16.05
N SER A 137 4.31 5.33 16.95
CA SER A 137 4.84 4.79 18.20
C SER A 137 5.55 3.45 17.97
N LEU A 138 6.46 3.08 18.90
CA LEU A 138 7.12 1.77 18.88
C LEU A 138 6.10 0.61 18.87
N GLN A 139 4.98 0.77 19.58
CA GLN A 139 3.90 -0.22 19.60
C GLN A 139 3.23 -0.35 18.23
N GLN A 140 2.97 0.77 17.54
CA GLN A 140 2.39 0.74 16.19
C GLN A 140 3.33 0.05 15.21
N ILE A 141 4.63 0.34 15.29
CA ILE A 141 5.65 -0.32 14.46
C ILE A 141 5.70 -1.82 14.75
N ALA A 142 5.69 -2.23 16.02
CA ALA A 142 5.69 -3.64 16.41
C ALA A 142 4.45 -4.39 15.88
N GLU A 143 3.26 -3.79 15.99
CA GLU A 143 2.04 -4.38 15.46
C GLU A 143 2.05 -4.46 13.93
N LEU A 144 2.55 -3.44 13.23
CA LEU A 144 2.72 -3.49 11.78
C LEU A 144 3.67 -4.64 11.38
N LYS A 145 4.82 -4.77 12.06
CA LYS A 145 5.75 -5.89 11.82
C LYS A 145 5.06 -7.23 12.02
N ARG A 146 4.20 -7.36 13.04
CA ARG A 146 3.43 -8.58 13.28
C ARG A 146 2.41 -8.87 12.18
N ILE A 147 1.76 -7.84 11.62
CA ILE A 147 0.77 -7.98 10.54
C ILE A 147 1.44 -8.43 9.23
N TYR A 148 2.58 -7.84 8.88
CA TYR A 148 3.30 -8.10 7.62
C TYR A 148 4.46 -9.09 7.75
N CYS A 149 4.59 -9.78 8.88
CA CYS A 149 5.73 -10.67 9.17
C CYS A 149 5.96 -11.70 8.06
N GLN A 150 4.89 -12.33 7.56
CA GLN A 150 4.99 -13.33 6.49
C GLN A 150 5.55 -12.74 5.18
N ASP A 151 5.20 -11.50 4.86
CA ASP A 151 5.69 -10.82 3.66
C ASP A 151 7.18 -10.49 3.79
N PHE A 152 7.62 -10.07 4.98
CA PHE A 152 9.04 -9.85 5.23
C PHE A 152 9.87 -11.12 5.01
N LYS A 153 9.33 -12.28 5.43
CA LYS A 153 9.98 -13.57 5.16
C LYS A 153 10.02 -13.88 3.68
N LEU A 154 8.87 -13.72 3.01
CA LEU A 154 8.68 -14.10 1.61
C LEU A 154 9.56 -13.29 0.64
N PHE A 155 9.83 -12.03 0.98
CA PHE A 155 10.55 -11.09 0.10
C PHE A 155 11.93 -10.68 0.63
N ASN A 156 12.44 -11.42 1.63
CA ASN A 156 13.78 -11.24 2.21
C ASN A 156 14.01 -9.81 2.74
N TYR A 157 13.09 -9.34 3.58
CA TYR A 157 13.21 -8.07 4.31
C TYR A 157 13.48 -8.27 5.82
N GLU A 158 13.73 -9.51 6.27
CA GLU A 158 14.03 -9.79 7.69
C GLU A 158 15.28 -9.05 8.18
N ASP A 159 16.29 -8.88 7.32
CA ASP A 159 17.56 -8.20 7.64
C ASP A 159 17.49 -6.66 7.54
N ALA A 160 16.40 -6.09 7.02
CA ALA A 160 16.24 -4.64 6.84
C ALA A 160 15.66 -3.95 8.08
N VAL A 161 15.57 -4.67 9.20
CA VAL A 161 14.86 -4.30 10.42
C VAL A 161 15.81 -4.37 11.62
N GLU A 162 16.96 -3.70 11.52
CA GLU A 162 17.74 -3.22 12.67
C GLU A 162 17.54 -1.71 12.84
#